data_AF-A0A3D4CLF5-F1
#
_entry.id   AF-A0A3D4CLF5-F1
#
_cell.length_a   1.000
_cell.length_b   1.000
_cell.length_c   1.000
_cell.angle_alpha   90.00
_cell.angle_beta   90.00
_cell.angle_gamma   90.00
#
_symmetry.space_group_name_H-M   'P 1'
#
loop_
_entity.id
_entity.type
_entity.pdbx_description
1 polymer ?
#
loop_
_entity_poly.entity_id
_entity_poly.type
_entity_poly.pdbx_seq_one_letter_code
_entity_poly.pdbx_strand_id
1 'polypeptide(L)'
;MTVSHAVEQGEIVVLKKGNADGVQLKATNLSVEGLTGAYRKSKAIFKPLRANGEPSGHQISTVVKIADLDYVYDLFGNESRDQSYAERYLERWKFLKSIGIPVISSMRVVDDDRVLMGNMMVDGGQFIGKDTYWWSESSKWKRDETGHLTEEEKLFLNIDPTLIKQEVKRIFDIAWKNGVLLPDSDEEFTVLVKPTGEWRVLVKDLGTLRRIPESMKNDHTRDSLRKELADRVDEIRKELSKHEKHV
;
A
#
# COMPACT_ATOMS: atom_id res chain seq x y z
N MET A 1 17.23 10.62 -12.99
CA MET A 1 16.65 10.06 -11.75
C MET A 1 16.97 8.58 -11.72
N THR A 2 17.72 8.10 -10.72
CA THR A 2 18.03 6.68 -10.57
C THR A 2 16.78 5.98 -10.03
N VAL A 3 16.14 5.14 -10.85
CA VAL A 3 14.99 4.34 -10.39
C VAL A 3 15.51 3.39 -9.30
N SER A 4 15.18 3.67 -8.05
CA SER A 4 15.62 2.87 -6.91
C SER A 4 14.69 1.68 -6.73
N HIS A 5 15.02 0.57 -7.36
CA HIS A 5 14.33 -0.70 -7.15
C HIS A 5 14.63 -1.25 -5.74
N ALA A 6 13.65 -1.92 -5.12
CA ALA A 6 13.81 -2.61 -3.83
C ALA A 6 14.54 -3.96 -3.98
N VAL A 7 14.72 -4.42 -5.21
CA VAL A 7 15.29 -5.70 -5.62
C VAL A 7 15.90 -5.54 -7.01
N GLU A 8 17.00 -6.23 -7.29
CA GLU A 8 17.68 -6.17 -8.58
C GLU A 8 17.22 -7.27 -9.56
N GLN A 9 17.38 -7.01 -10.86
CA GLN A 9 17.01 -7.98 -11.89
C GLN A 9 17.92 -9.21 -11.77
N GLY A 10 17.32 -10.37 -11.57
CA GLY A 10 18.05 -11.62 -11.38
C GLY A 10 18.47 -11.90 -9.93
N GLU A 11 18.19 -11.00 -8.98
CA GLU A 11 18.42 -11.23 -7.55
C GLU A 11 17.68 -12.49 -7.07
N ILE A 12 18.33 -13.26 -6.19
CA ILE A 12 17.72 -14.42 -5.53
C ILE A 12 17.26 -13.98 -4.14
N VAL A 13 15.94 -13.97 -3.96
CA VAL A 13 15.27 -13.72 -2.69
C VAL A 13 14.98 -15.06 -2.00
N VAL A 14 15.31 -15.16 -0.71
CA VAL A 14 15.02 -16.36 0.08
C VAL A 14 13.87 -16.06 1.03
N LEU A 15 12.75 -16.77 0.88
CA LEU A 15 11.66 -16.69 1.85
C LEU A 15 12.00 -17.54 3.07
N LYS A 16 12.25 -16.93 4.22
CA LYS A 16 12.50 -17.64 5.48
C LYS A 16 11.24 -18.35 5.99
N LYS A 17 11.40 -19.54 6.59
CA LYS A 17 10.35 -20.23 7.37
C LYS A 17 10.90 -20.51 8.77
N GLY A 18 10.72 -19.56 9.68
CA GLY A 18 11.42 -19.58 10.97
C GLY A 18 12.93 -19.39 10.77
N ASN A 19 13.75 -20.20 11.45
CA ASN A 19 15.22 -20.11 11.38
C ASN A 19 15.85 -20.93 10.22
N ALA A 20 15.04 -21.50 9.32
CA ALA A 20 15.51 -22.28 8.19
C ALA A 20 15.34 -21.51 6.87
N ASP A 21 16.34 -21.66 5.99
CA ASP A 21 16.24 -21.22 4.59
C ASP A 21 15.05 -21.93 3.94
N GLY A 22 14.10 -21.13 3.45
CA GLY A 22 12.92 -21.64 2.77
C GLY A 22 13.06 -21.57 1.26
N VAL A 23 12.04 -21.04 0.58
CA VAL A 23 11.96 -21.08 -0.88
C VAL A 23 12.82 -19.97 -1.49
N GLN A 24 13.74 -20.35 -2.37
CA GLN A 24 14.50 -19.40 -3.19
C GLN A 24 13.67 -18.96 -4.40
N LEU A 25 13.68 -17.66 -4.67
CA LEU A 25 12.90 -17.01 -5.70
C LEU A 25 13.82 -16.10 -6.53
N LYS A 26 13.88 -16.28 -7.85
CA LYS A 26 14.65 -15.39 -8.73
C LYS A 26 13.77 -14.26 -9.28
N ALA A 27 14.17 -13.01 -9.04
CA ALA A 27 13.47 -11.82 -9.50
C ALA A 27 13.61 -11.63 -11.01
N THR A 28 12.50 -11.39 -11.70
CA THR A 28 12.44 -11.10 -13.13
C THR A 28 11.38 -10.04 -13.43
N ASN A 29 11.48 -9.35 -14.57
CA ASN A 29 10.50 -8.38 -15.06
C ASN A 29 10.17 -7.30 -14.02
N LEU A 30 11.21 -6.60 -13.57
CA LEU A 30 11.08 -5.53 -12.59
C LEU A 30 10.38 -4.30 -13.19
N SER A 31 9.48 -3.71 -12.42
CA SER A 31 8.87 -2.42 -12.74
C SER A 31 8.53 -1.65 -11.47
N VAL A 32 8.51 -0.32 -11.55
CA VAL A 32 8.00 0.56 -10.48
C VAL A 32 6.65 1.20 -10.85
N GLU A 33 6.15 0.92 -12.05
CA GLU A 33 4.91 1.52 -12.56
C GLU A 33 3.69 1.05 -11.76
N GLY A 34 2.78 1.99 -11.49
CA GLY A 34 1.53 1.73 -10.77
C GLY A 34 1.69 1.47 -9.27
N LEU A 35 2.90 1.51 -8.70
CA LEU A 35 3.12 1.10 -7.31
C LEU A 35 2.68 2.11 -6.25
N THR A 36 2.43 3.37 -6.62
CA THR A 36 1.99 4.51 -5.77
C THR A 36 2.74 4.68 -4.43
N GLY A 37 3.13 5.91 -4.08
CA GLY A 37 3.73 6.24 -2.77
C GLY A 37 5.22 6.54 -2.81
N ALA A 38 5.73 7.08 -1.71
CA ALA A 38 7.09 7.65 -1.60
C ALA A 38 8.21 6.59 -1.48
N TYR A 39 7.86 5.33 -1.21
CA TYR A 39 8.82 4.32 -0.80
C TYR A 39 9.38 3.47 -1.94
N ARG A 40 10.62 3.01 -1.77
CA ARG A 40 11.31 2.06 -2.66
C ARG A 40 10.52 0.75 -2.72
N LYS A 41 9.69 0.62 -3.76
CA LYS A 41 8.89 -0.56 -4.09
C LYS A 41 9.30 -1.07 -5.47
N SER A 42 9.16 -2.37 -5.69
CA SER A 42 9.35 -2.97 -7.01
C SER A 42 8.35 -4.08 -7.25
N LYS A 43 7.62 -3.98 -8.35
CA LYS A 43 6.85 -5.08 -8.91
C LYS A 43 7.86 -6.05 -9.52
N ALA A 44 7.76 -7.31 -9.15
CA ALA A 44 8.64 -8.35 -9.64
C ALA A 44 7.82 -9.60 -9.96
N ILE A 45 8.21 -10.30 -11.01
CA ILE A 45 7.80 -11.68 -11.24
C ILE A 45 8.89 -12.57 -10.69
N PHE A 46 8.56 -13.35 -9.66
CA PHE A 46 9.48 -14.33 -9.10
C PHE A 46 9.27 -15.71 -9.70
N LYS A 47 10.39 -16.36 -10.03
CA LYS A 47 10.42 -17.78 -10.39
C LYS A 47 10.98 -18.57 -9.21
N PRO A 48 10.18 -19.42 -8.55
CA PRO A 48 10.70 -20.30 -7.51
C PRO A 48 11.74 -21.23 -8.10
N LEU A 49 12.83 -21.44 -7.38
CA LEU A 49 13.91 -22.34 -7.77
C LEU A 49 13.70 -23.72 -7.13
N ARG A 50 14.04 -24.77 -7.87
CA ARG A 50 14.13 -26.14 -7.37
C ARG A 50 15.42 -26.30 -6.57
N ALA A 51 15.55 -27.43 -5.84
CA ALA A 51 16.74 -27.73 -5.04
C ALA A 51 18.05 -27.75 -5.85
N ASN A 52 17.97 -28.01 -7.16
CA ASN A 52 19.12 -27.99 -8.07
C ASN A 52 19.39 -26.58 -8.66
N GLY A 53 18.71 -25.53 -8.19
CA GLY A 53 18.87 -24.15 -8.67
C GLY A 53 18.09 -23.80 -9.94
N GLU A 54 17.47 -24.79 -10.61
CA GLU A 54 16.71 -24.55 -11.84
C GLU A 54 15.33 -23.94 -11.57
N PRO A 55 14.79 -23.09 -12.47
CA PRO A 55 13.44 -22.56 -12.33
C PRO A 55 12.39 -23.67 -12.27
N SER A 56 11.47 -23.57 -11.31
CA SER A 56 10.39 -24.54 -11.11
C SER A 56 9.41 -24.60 -12.28
N GLY A 57 9.32 -23.52 -13.08
CA GLY A 57 8.32 -23.30 -14.12
C GLY A 57 7.15 -22.43 -13.65
N HIS A 58 6.97 -22.25 -12.34
CA HIS A 58 5.96 -21.37 -11.78
C HIS A 58 6.43 -19.90 -11.77
N GLN A 59 5.46 -19.00 -11.84
CA GLN A 59 5.69 -17.55 -11.76
C GLN A 59 4.73 -16.93 -10.75
N ILE A 60 5.25 -16.03 -9.92
CA ILE A 60 4.48 -15.35 -8.89
C ILE A 60 4.69 -13.84 -9.06
N SER A 61 3.63 -13.12 -9.39
CA SER A 61 3.63 -11.66 -9.47
C SER A 61 3.47 -11.07 -8.08
N THR A 62 4.43 -10.26 -7.64
CA THR A 62 4.47 -9.71 -6.30
C THR A 62 5.02 -8.28 -6.30
N VAL A 63 4.90 -7.60 -5.16
CA VAL A 63 5.60 -6.33 -4.88
C VAL A 63 6.61 -6.57 -3.76
N VAL A 64 7.85 -6.12 -3.93
CA VAL A 64 8.86 -6.05 -2.88
C VAL A 64 8.91 -4.61 -2.39
N LYS A 65 8.87 -4.40 -1.07
CA LYS A 65 8.99 -3.09 -0.42
C LYS A 65 10.12 -3.14 0.60
N ILE A 66 10.92 -2.07 0.65
CA ILE A 66 11.76 -1.78 1.82
C ILE A 66 10.84 -1.31 2.95
N ALA A 67 10.81 -2.06 4.04
CA ALA A 67 10.02 -1.86 5.24
C ALA A 67 10.52 -0.64 6.01
N ASP A 68 10.04 0.52 5.62
CA ASP A 68 10.34 1.77 6.29
C ASP A 68 9.39 2.02 7.47
N LEU A 69 9.92 2.56 8.57
CA LEU A 69 9.21 2.89 9.81
C LEU A 69 9.58 4.32 10.22
N ASP A 70 8.94 5.30 9.59
CA ASP A 70 9.35 6.71 9.60
C ASP A 70 9.10 7.52 10.90
N TYR A 71 8.50 6.95 11.96
CA TYR A 71 8.01 7.76 13.09
C TYR A 71 8.44 7.34 14.51
N VAL A 72 8.48 8.36 15.37
CA VAL A 72 8.95 8.38 16.77
C VAL A 72 8.08 7.56 17.74
N TYR A 73 6.86 7.15 17.35
CA TYR A 73 5.96 6.36 18.19
C TYR A 73 5.56 5.06 17.51
N ASP A 74 6.04 3.96 18.09
CA ASP A 74 5.68 2.61 17.71
C ASP A 74 4.19 2.28 18.02
N LEU A 75 3.61 1.35 17.25
CA LEU A 75 2.22 0.92 17.44
C LEU A 75 2.07 0.03 18.69
N PHE A 76 3.06 -0.82 18.97
CA PHE A 76 3.02 -1.84 20.02
C PHE A 76 3.90 -1.53 21.25
N GLY A 77 4.27 -0.26 21.47
CA GLY A 77 5.27 0.10 22.49
C GLY A 77 6.68 -0.07 21.93
N ASN A 78 7.73 -0.29 22.73
CA ASN A 78 9.09 -0.38 22.18
C ASN A 78 9.26 -1.60 21.26
N GLU A 79 9.10 -1.40 19.94
CA GLU A 79 9.18 -2.45 18.91
C GLU A 79 10.64 -2.77 18.53
N SER A 80 11.59 -1.90 18.89
CA SER A 80 13.02 -2.03 18.50
C SER A 80 13.78 -3.13 19.23
N ARG A 81 13.20 -3.71 20.30
CA ARG A 81 13.79 -4.83 21.02
C ARG A 81 13.39 -6.12 20.32
N ASP A 82 14.34 -6.75 19.66
CA ASP A 82 14.28 -8.14 19.16
C ASP A 82 13.55 -8.37 17.82
N GLN A 83 13.22 -7.33 17.05
CA GLN A 83 12.62 -7.47 15.73
C GLN A 83 13.29 -6.61 14.66
N SER A 84 13.42 -7.16 13.46
CA SER A 84 13.87 -6.40 12.28
C SER A 84 12.82 -5.38 11.81
N TYR A 85 13.18 -4.46 10.91
CA TYR A 85 12.21 -3.53 10.31
C TYR A 85 11.11 -4.28 9.56
N ALA A 86 11.47 -5.31 8.79
CA ALA A 86 10.52 -6.13 8.04
C ALA A 86 9.59 -6.94 8.95
N GLU A 87 10.09 -7.46 10.07
CA GLU A 87 9.29 -8.19 11.05
C GLU A 87 8.26 -7.28 11.71
N ARG A 88 8.67 -6.09 12.15
CA ARG A 88 7.76 -5.07 12.69
C ARG A 88 6.67 -4.68 11.67
N TYR A 89 7.05 -4.45 10.42
CA TYR A 89 6.11 -4.14 9.35
C TYR A 89 5.10 -5.28 9.11
N LEU A 90 5.57 -6.55 9.16
CA LEU A 90 4.71 -7.73 9.08
C LEU A 90 3.75 -7.85 10.28
N GLU A 91 4.20 -7.56 11.50
CA GLU A 91 3.34 -7.60 12.69
C GLU A 91 2.24 -6.53 12.63
N ARG A 92 2.57 -5.32 12.15
CA ARG A 92 1.56 -4.28 11.87
C ARG A 92 0.53 -4.75 10.84
N TRP A 93 0.96 -5.43 9.77
CA TRP A 93 0.06 -6.02 8.77
C TRP A 93 -0.86 -7.08 9.37
N LYS A 94 -0.31 -8.01 10.16
CA LYS A 94 -1.08 -9.08 10.83
C LYS A 94 -2.12 -8.48 11.76
N PHE A 95 -1.75 -7.43 12.49
CA PHE A 95 -2.65 -6.76 13.41
C PHE A 95 -3.80 -6.05 12.70
N LEU A 96 -3.55 -5.22 11.68
CA LEU A 96 -4.62 -4.59 10.91
C LEU A 96 -5.57 -5.63 10.31
N LYS A 97 -5.01 -6.73 9.78
CA LYS A 97 -5.79 -7.83 9.24
C LYS A 97 -6.66 -8.51 10.31
N SER A 98 -6.13 -8.72 11.52
CA SER A 98 -6.87 -9.40 12.60
C SER A 98 -8.02 -8.57 13.17
N ILE A 99 -7.90 -7.23 13.13
CA ILE A 99 -8.98 -6.32 13.56
C ILE A 99 -9.98 -6.00 12.44
N GLY A 100 -9.82 -6.60 11.25
CA GLY A 100 -10.78 -6.49 10.15
C GLY A 100 -10.60 -5.26 9.25
N ILE A 101 -9.42 -4.63 9.27
CA ILE A 101 -9.07 -3.57 8.31
C ILE A 101 -8.63 -4.21 6.99
N PRO A 102 -9.20 -3.83 5.85
CA PRO A 102 -8.76 -4.29 4.55
C PRO A 102 -7.31 -3.86 4.28
N VAL A 103 -6.43 -4.84 4.13
CA VAL A 103 -5.02 -4.70 3.76
C VAL A 103 -4.69 -5.64 2.61
N ILE A 104 -3.45 -5.58 2.11
CA ILE A 104 -2.96 -6.51 1.07
C ILE A 104 -3.11 -7.96 1.55
N SER A 105 -3.47 -8.86 0.62
CA SER A 105 -3.91 -10.23 0.94
C SER A 105 -2.84 -11.09 1.62
N SER A 106 -1.58 -10.88 1.26
CA SER A 106 -0.42 -11.64 1.76
C SER A 106 0.81 -10.76 1.94
N MET A 107 1.61 -11.10 2.96
CA MET A 107 2.91 -10.51 3.24
C MET A 107 3.88 -11.57 3.78
N ARG A 108 5.17 -11.45 3.43
CA ARG A 108 6.26 -12.30 3.90
C ARG A 108 7.50 -11.44 4.14
N VAL A 109 8.27 -11.77 5.17
CA VAL A 109 9.61 -11.21 5.39
C VAL A 109 10.58 -11.85 4.40
N VAL A 110 11.40 -11.03 3.77
CA VAL A 110 12.50 -11.46 2.89
C VAL A 110 13.80 -11.47 3.69
N ASP A 111 14.14 -10.34 4.28
CA ASP A 111 15.30 -10.12 5.14
C ASP A 111 14.98 -9.06 6.19
N ASP A 112 15.98 -8.48 6.84
CA ASP A 112 15.78 -7.58 7.97
C ASP A 112 15.03 -6.28 7.59
N ASP A 113 15.09 -5.88 6.31
CA ASP A 113 14.57 -4.60 5.83
C ASP A 113 13.52 -4.74 4.73
N ARG A 114 13.29 -5.93 4.17
CA ARG A 114 12.40 -6.10 3.01
C ARG A 114 11.25 -7.05 3.28
N VAL A 115 10.08 -6.66 2.77
CA VAL A 115 8.88 -7.49 2.73
C VAL A 115 8.42 -7.75 1.30
N LEU A 116 7.95 -8.96 1.07
CA LEU A 116 7.26 -9.38 -0.14
C LEU A 116 5.75 -9.32 0.12
N MET A 117 5.05 -8.58 -0.73
CA MET A 117 3.62 -8.26 -0.63
C MET A 117 2.89 -8.80 -1.86
N GLY A 118 1.69 -9.36 -1.66
CA GLY A 118 0.84 -9.81 -2.76
C GLY A 118 0.53 -8.67 -3.74
N ASN A 119 0.68 -8.90 -5.05
CA ASN A 119 0.36 -7.89 -6.06
C ASN A 119 -1.15 -7.79 -6.27
N MET A 120 -1.78 -6.77 -5.66
CA MET A 120 -3.22 -6.52 -5.77
C MET A 120 -3.66 -6.02 -7.16
N MET A 121 -2.72 -5.63 -8.02
CA MET A 121 -2.97 -5.15 -9.39
C MET A 121 -2.74 -6.25 -10.44
N VAL A 122 -2.52 -7.51 -10.04
CA VAL A 122 -2.24 -8.60 -10.99
C VAL A 122 -3.36 -8.81 -12.03
N ASP A 123 -4.62 -8.56 -11.65
CA ASP A 123 -5.79 -8.67 -12.53
C ASP A 123 -6.18 -7.32 -13.19
N GLY A 124 -5.21 -6.41 -13.38
CA GLY A 124 -5.43 -5.17 -14.14
C GLY A 124 -6.06 -4.01 -13.36
N GLY A 125 -6.01 -4.00 -12.03
CA GLY A 125 -6.56 -2.88 -11.23
C GLY A 125 -5.58 -1.74 -10.99
N GLN A 126 -6.12 -0.57 -10.63
CA GLN A 126 -5.36 0.64 -10.28
C GLN A 126 -5.70 1.13 -8.87
N PHE A 127 -4.69 1.57 -8.12
CA PHE A 127 -4.88 2.30 -6.88
C PHE A 127 -5.12 3.79 -7.18
N ILE A 128 -6.22 4.31 -6.63
CA ILE A 128 -6.63 5.70 -6.74
C ILE A 128 -6.58 6.32 -5.35
N GLY A 129 -5.73 7.32 -5.17
CA GLY A 129 -5.51 8.00 -3.91
C GLY A 129 -4.61 9.23 -4.08
N LYS A 130 -4.11 9.74 -2.97
CA LYS A 130 -3.20 10.89 -2.92
C LYS A 130 -1.97 10.74 -3.84
N ASP A 131 -1.36 9.56 -3.86
CA ASP A 131 -0.17 9.28 -4.69
C ASP A 131 -0.42 9.23 -6.19
N THR A 132 -1.67 9.05 -6.60
CA THR A 132 -2.05 9.15 -8.01
C THR A 132 -1.87 10.59 -8.51
N TYR A 133 -1.79 11.60 -7.61
CA TYR A 133 -1.83 13.02 -7.98
C TYR A 133 -0.77 13.93 -7.32
N TRP A 134 -0.33 13.65 -6.09
CA TRP A 134 0.36 14.66 -5.27
C TRP A 134 1.85 14.40 -5.01
N TRP A 135 2.39 13.20 -5.28
CA TRP A 135 3.77 12.83 -4.84
C TRP A 135 4.78 12.49 -5.92
N SER A 136 4.38 12.43 -7.20
CA SER A 136 5.38 12.40 -8.28
C SER A 136 5.07 13.47 -9.31
N GLU A 137 5.96 14.46 -9.38
CA GLU A 137 5.95 15.48 -10.43
C GLU A 137 5.83 14.82 -11.80
N SER A 138 6.47 13.67 -12.01
CA SER A 138 6.40 12.91 -13.26
C SER A 138 4.99 12.37 -13.57
N SER A 139 4.21 11.90 -12.59
CA SER A 139 2.84 11.44 -12.84
C SER A 139 1.89 12.61 -13.06
N LYS A 140 2.10 13.71 -12.33
CA LYS A 140 1.37 14.96 -12.54
C LYS A 140 1.67 15.55 -13.92
N TRP A 141 2.95 15.62 -14.32
CA TRP A 141 3.38 16.12 -15.63
C TRP A 141 2.87 15.24 -16.77
N LYS A 142 3.02 13.92 -16.67
CA LYS A 142 2.49 12.99 -17.69
C LYS A 142 0.96 13.11 -17.81
N ARG A 143 0.26 13.43 -16.71
CA ARG A 143 -1.18 13.67 -16.71
C ARG A 143 -1.56 15.03 -17.29
N ASP A 144 -0.81 16.08 -16.97
CA ASP A 144 -0.96 17.40 -17.57
C ASP A 144 -0.65 17.36 -19.09
N GLU A 145 0.28 16.49 -19.52
CA GLU A 145 0.64 16.26 -20.92
C GLU A 145 -0.41 15.45 -21.68
N THR A 146 -0.95 14.38 -21.08
CA THR A 146 -1.87 13.46 -21.78
C THR A 146 -3.34 13.85 -21.66
N GLY A 147 -3.73 14.55 -20.60
CA GLY A 147 -5.10 15.04 -20.38
C GLY A 147 -6.18 13.95 -20.26
N HIS A 148 -5.81 12.66 -20.26
CA HIS A 148 -6.78 11.57 -20.34
C HIS A 148 -6.85 10.76 -19.06
N LEU A 149 -8.09 10.50 -18.62
CA LEU A 149 -8.38 9.57 -17.54
C LEU A 149 -8.20 8.13 -18.00
N THR A 150 -7.61 7.31 -17.13
CA THR A 150 -7.61 5.83 -17.29
C THR A 150 -9.04 5.28 -17.13
N GLU A 151 -9.29 4.05 -17.59
CA GLU A 151 -10.62 3.43 -17.44
C GLU A 151 -10.97 3.23 -15.96
N GLU A 152 -10.02 2.87 -15.10
CA GLU A 152 -10.20 2.72 -13.66
C GLU A 152 -10.55 4.05 -12.99
N GLU A 153 -10.00 5.16 -13.47
CA GLU A 153 -10.34 6.50 -12.96
C GLU A 153 -11.73 6.95 -13.38
N LYS A 154 -12.15 6.64 -14.62
CA LYS A 154 -13.53 6.85 -15.05
C LYS A 154 -14.50 6.01 -14.22
N LEU A 155 -14.17 4.73 -13.99
CA LEU A 155 -14.93 3.85 -13.11
C LEU A 155 -15.03 4.42 -11.70
N PHE A 156 -13.92 4.93 -11.13
CA PHE A 156 -13.92 5.58 -9.84
C PHE A 156 -14.85 6.79 -9.76
N LEU A 157 -14.86 7.64 -10.79
CA LEU A 157 -15.77 8.79 -10.86
C LEU A 157 -17.24 8.35 -10.89
N ASN A 158 -17.55 7.18 -11.43
CA ASN A 158 -18.90 6.62 -11.44
C ASN A 158 -19.34 5.97 -10.12
N ILE A 159 -18.43 5.70 -9.18
CA ILE A 159 -18.78 5.18 -7.85
C ILE A 159 -19.44 6.32 -7.04
N ASP A 160 -20.54 6.02 -6.35
CA ASP A 160 -21.14 6.94 -5.38
C ASP A 160 -20.11 7.29 -4.29
N PRO A 161 -19.68 8.56 -4.19
CA PRO A 161 -18.68 8.97 -3.20
C PRO A 161 -19.14 8.73 -1.76
N THR A 162 -20.45 8.67 -1.51
CA THR A 162 -21.02 8.37 -0.19
C THR A 162 -20.61 6.98 0.28
N LEU A 163 -20.59 5.98 -0.63
CA LEU A 163 -20.19 4.62 -0.30
C LEU A 163 -18.70 4.54 0.08
N ILE A 164 -17.84 5.22 -0.68
CA ILE A 164 -16.41 5.28 -0.39
C ILE A 164 -16.18 5.95 0.98
N LYS A 165 -16.85 7.08 1.23
CA LYS A 165 -16.75 7.79 2.51
C LYS A 165 -17.26 6.95 3.68
N GLN A 166 -18.35 6.22 3.51
CA GLN A 166 -18.85 5.30 4.55
C GLN A 166 -17.83 4.20 4.86
N GLU A 167 -17.19 3.63 3.84
CA GLU A 167 -16.18 2.60 4.02
C GLU A 167 -14.91 3.14 4.68
N VAL A 168 -14.43 4.32 4.28
CA VAL A 168 -13.31 5.03 4.94
C VAL A 168 -13.64 5.28 6.42
N LYS A 169 -14.84 5.80 6.71
CA LYS A 169 -15.30 6.03 8.08
C LYS A 169 -15.36 4.74 8.89
N ARG A 170 -15.85 3.65 8.30
CA ARG A 170 -15.89 2.33 8.95
C ARG A 170 -14.49 1.82 9.30
N ILE A 171 -13.55 1.92 8.37
CA ILE A 171 -12.15 1.53 8.58
C ILE A 171 -11.51 2.37 9.68
N PHE A 172 -11.73 3.70 9.66
CA PHE A 172 -11.26 4.60 10.69
C PHE A 172 -11.83 4.25 12.08
N ASP A 173 -13.14 4.01 12.18
CA ASP A 173 -13.78 3.68 13.45
C ASP A 173 -13.23 2.35 14.03
N ILE A 174 -12.94 1.36 13.17
CA ILE A 174 -12.28 0.11 13.57
C ILE A 174 -10.87 0.39 14.09
N ALA A 175 -10.06 1.15 13.34
CA ALA A 175 -8.70 1.51 13.75
C ALA A 175 -8.71 2.24 15.10
N TRP A 176 -9.56 3.26 15.22
CA TRP A 176 -9.69 4.09 16.41
C TRP A 176 -10.06 3.27 17.65
N LYS A 177 -11.08 2.40 17.53
CA LYS A 177 -11.52 1.51 18.61
C LYS A 177 -10.41 0.58 19.08
N ASN A 178 -9.50 0.19 18.19
CA ASN A 178 -8.35 -0.66 18.49
C ASN A 178 -7.09 0.12 18.87
N GLY A 179 -7.20 1.43 19.13
CA GLY A 179 -6.08 2.26 19.57
C GLY A 179 -5.06 2.58 18.48
N VAL A 180 -5.42 2.36 17.21
CA VAL A 180 -4.57 2.65 16.05
C VAL A 180 -4.91 4.02 15.51
N LEU A 181 -3.89 4.86 15.45
CA LEU A 181 -3.90 6.03 14.62
C LEU A 181 -3.39 5.56 13.25
N LEU A 182 -4.30 5.55 12.28
CA LEU A 182 -3.93 5.44 10.87
C LEU A 182 -2.93 6.56 10.54
N PRO A 183 -2.15 6.44 9.45
CA PRO A 183 -1.18 7.47 9.10
C PRO A 183 -1.84 8.86 9.13
N ASP A 184 -1.14 9.90 9.57
CA ASP A 184 -1.73 11.26 9.66
C ASP A 184 -1.38 12.11 8.44
N SER A 185 -0.54 11.57 7.55
CA SER A 185 -0.22 12.18 6.29
C SER A 185 0.11 11.10 5.24
N ASP A 186 -0.45 11.29 4.06
CA ASP A 186 0.12 10.89 2.76
C ASP A 186 -0.31 9.54 2.14
N GLU A 187 -0.53 8.46 2.90
CA GLU A 187 -0.84 7.13 2.33
C GLU A 187 -2.02 6.37 3.01
N GLU A 188 -2.93 7.11 3.63
CA GLU A 188 -3.87 6.62 4.66
C GLU A 188 -4.93 5.63 4.20
N PHE A 189 -5.44 5.84 2.98
CA PHE A 189 -6.35 4.94 2.32
C PHE A 189 -6.25 5.15 0.81
N THR A 190 -6.30 4.05 0.07
CA THR A 190 -6.35 4.07 -1.39
C THR A 190 -7.52 3.23 -1.84
N VAL A 191 -8.20 3.67 -2.89
CA VAL A 191 -9.28 2.91 -3.51
C VAL A 191 -8.67 2.08 -4.63
N LEU A 192 -8.63 0.76 -4.46
CA LEU A 192 -8.31 -0.13 -5.56
C LEU A 192 -9.56 -0.29 -6.42
N VAL A 193 -9.46 0.08 -7.69
CA VAL A 193 -10.52 -0.10 -8.68
C VAL A 193 -10.05 -1.11 -9.73
N LYS A 194 -10.90 -2.11 -10.00
CA LYS A 194 -10.65 -3.15 -11.00
C LYS A 194 -11.35 -2.79 -12.32
N PRO A 195 -10.88 -3.33 -13.47
CA PRO A 195 -11.55 -3.13 -14.76
C PRO A 195 -13.00 -3.65 -14.78
N THR A 196 -13.33 -4.59 -13.90
CA THR A 196 -14.68 -5.14 -13.72
C THR A 196 -15.64 -4.18 -13.02
N GLY A 197 -15.15 -3.04 -12.50
CA GLY A 197 -15.91 -2.11 -11.64
C GLY A 197 -15.90 -2.50 -10.15
N GLU A 198 -15.30 -3.64 -9.78
CA GLU A 198 -15.07 -3.96 -8.36
C GLU A 198 -14.14 -2.92 -7.74
N TRP A 199 -14.49 -2.42 -6.56
CA TRP A 199 -13.67 -1.48 -5.82
C TRP A 199 -13.59 -1.84 -4.33
N ARG A 200 -12.50 -1.40 -3.69
CA ARG A 200 -12.32 -1.52 -2.24
C ARG A 200 -11.38 -0.45 -1.70
N VAL A 201 -11.66 0.02 -0.48
CA VAL A 201 -10.74 0.88 0.28
C VAL A 201 -9.72 -0.02 0.98
N LEU A 202 -8.44 0.32 0.88
CA LEU A 202 -7.33 -0.44 1.47
C LEU A 202 -6.35 0.48 2.18
N VAL A 203 -5.83 0.00 3.32
CA VAL A 203 -4.62 0.57 3.95
C VAL A 203 -3.42 -0.15 3.36
N LYS A 204 -2.61 0.56 2.55
CA LYS A 204 -1.46 -0.04 1.85
C LYS A 204 -0.15 0.16 2.60
N ASP A 205 -0.05 1.22 3.39
CA ASP A 205 1.17 1.56 4.10
C ASP A 205 1.00 1.39 5.61
N LEU A 206 2.00 0.74 6.18
CA LEU A 206 2.04 0.31 7.56
C LEU A 206 3.18 0.98 8.33
N GLY A 207 4.05 1.72 7.61
CA GLY A 207 5.26 2.31 8.16
C GLY A 207 4.98 3.41 9.17
N THR A 208 3.89 4.13 8.94
CA THR A 208 3.49 5.34 9.65
C THR A 208 2.36 5.11 10.66
N LEU A 209 1.89 3.86 10.82
CA LEU A 209 0.92 3.49 11.84
C LEU A 209 1.48 3.71 13.23
N ARG A 210 0.66 4.26 14.12
CA ARG A 210 1.07 4.53 15.51
C ARG A 210 -0.07 4.31 16.48
N ARG A 211 0.28 4.18 17.76
CA ARG A 211 -0.72 4.16 18.82
C ARG A 211 -1.35 5.54 18.98
N ILE A 212 -2.66 5.61 19.20
CA ILE A 212 -3.33 6.89 19.53
C ILE A 212 -2.76 7.44 20.85
N PRO A 213 -2.15 8.63 20.84
CA PRO A 213 -1.70 9.29 22.05
C PRO A 213 -2.87 9.58 23.00
N GLU A 214 -2.63 9.52 24.30
CA GLU A 214 -3.68 9.76 25.30
C GLU A 214 -4.35 11.13 25.14
N SER A 215 -3.57 12.15 24.77
CA SER A 215 -4.05 13.51 24.49
C SER A 215 -5.04 13.59 23.32
N MET A 216 -4.98 12.64 22.38
CA MET A 216 -5.87 12.59 21.21
C MET A 216 -7.14 11.78 21.46
N LYS A 217 -7.27 11.06 22.60
CA LYS A 217 -8.43 10.23 22.92
C LYS A 217 -9.64 11.05 23.39
N ASN A 218 -10.13 11.92 22.52
CA ASN A 218 -11.34 12.69 22.73
C ASN A 218 -12.21 12.66 21.47
N ASP A 219 -13.53 12.78 21.65
CA ASP A 219 -14.49 12.69 20.55
C ASP A 219 -14.26 13.80 19.51
N HIS A 220 -13.85 14.99 19.93
CA HIS A 220 -13.59 16.11 19.02
C HIS A 220 -12.46 15.80 18.02
N THR A 221 -11.32 15.29 18.52
CA THR A 221 -10.17 14.90 17.69
C THR A 221 -10.53 13.74 16.78
N ARG A 222 -11.22 12.71 17.33
CA ARG A 222 -11.74 11.58 16.55
C ARG A 222 -12.57 12.06 15.37
N ASP A 223 -13.58 12.89 15.66
CA ASP A 223 -14.56 13.31 14.65
C ASP A 223 -13.94 14.25 13.62
N SER A 224 -12.97 15.08 14.04
CA SER A 224 -12.18 15.93 13.13
C SER A 224 -11.36 15.10 12.14
N LEU A 225 -10.55 14.15 12.62
CA LEU A 225 -9.74 13.28 11.77
C LEU A 225 -10.61 12.42 10.85
N ARG A 226 -11.69 11.84 11.40
CA ARG A 226 -12.67 11.07 10.63
C ARG A 226 -13.28 11.89 9.48
N LYS A 227 -13.59 13.16 9.74
CA LYS A 227 -14.15 14.07 8.73
C LYS A 227 -13.10 14.38 7.66
N GLU A 228 -11.89 14.77 8.07
CA GLU A 228 -10.79 15.07 7.15
C GLU A 228 -10.53 13.91 6.18
N LEU A 229 -10.47 12.68 6.70
CA LEU A 229 -10.33 11.47 5.90
C LEU A 229 -11.44 11.31 4.86
N ALA A 230 -12.69 11.55 5.25
CA ALA A 230 -13.82 11.43 4.33
C ALA A 230 -13.83 12.54 3.27
N ASP A 231 -13.44 13.76 3.63
CA ASP A 231 -13.42 14.94 2.75
C ASP A 231 -12.35 14.79 1.65
N ARG A 232 -11.24 14.10 1.92
CA ARG A 232 -10.22 13.76 0.91
C ARG A 232 -10.75 12.98 -0.29
N VAL A 233 -11.85 12.23 -0.14
CA VAL A 233 -12.52 11.58 -1.29
C VAL A 233 -13.01 12.62 -2.29
N ASP A 234 -13.57 13.73 -1.81
CA ASP A 234 -14.05 14.80 -2.68
C ASP A 234 -12.88 15.54 -3.34
N GLU A 235 -11.78 15.73 -2.63
CA GLU A 235 -10.57 16.34 -3.17
C GLU A 235 -10.02 15.54 -4.35
N ILE A 236 -9.86 14.21 -4.19
CA ILE A 236 -9.39 13.32 -5.26
C ILE A 236 -10.35 13.38 -6.46
N ARG A 237 -11.66 13.31 -6.23
CA ARG A 237 -12.68 13.39 -7.29
C ARG A 237 -12.67 14.73 -8.00
N LYS A 238 -12.53 15.83 -7.27
CA LYS A 238 -12.46 17.18 -7.82
C LYS A 238 -11.24 17.34 -8.72
N GLU A 239 -10.08 16.84 -8.29
CA GLU A 239 -8.88 16.85 -9.13
C GLU A 239 -9.08 16.02 -10.40
N LEU A 240 -9.58 14.80 -10.28
CA LEU A 240 -9.89 13.92 -11.42
C LEU A 240 -10.83 14.57 -12.45
N SER A 241 -11.89 15.23 -11.97
CA SER A 241 -12.92 15.84 -12.82
C SER A 241 -12.40 17.06 -13.61
N LYS A 242 -11.28 17.68 -13.22
CA LYS A 242 -10.67 18.78 -14.00
C LYS A 242 -10.14 18.28 -15.33
N HIS A 243 -9.67 17.03 -15.38
CA HIS A 243 -9.04 16.44 -16.56
C HIS A 243 -10.04 15.78 -17.51
N GLU A 244 -11.32 15.64 -17.11
CA GLU A 244 -12.38 15.15 -17.99
C GLU A 244 -12.75 16.15 -19.10
N LYS A 245 -12.42 17.44 -18.93
CA LYS A 245 -12.87 18.55 -19.79
C LYS A 245 -12.03 18.83 -21.05
N HIS A 246 -11.04 17.98 -21.35
CA HIS A 246 -10.20 18.12 -22.55
C HIS A 246 -10.58 17.13 -23.68
N VAL A 247 -11.84 16.68 -23.70
CA VAL A 247 -12.43 15.94 -24.82
C VAL A 247 -13.15 16.90 -25.76
#